data_AF-A0A8J7Q2H7-F1
#
_entry.id   AF-A0A8J7Q2H7-F1
#
_cell.length_a   1.000
_cell.length_b   1.000
_cell.length_c   1.000
_cell.angle_alpha   90.00
_cell.angle_beta   90.00
_cell.angle_gamma   90.00
#
_symmetry.space_group_name_H-M   'P 1'
#
loop_
_entity.id
_entity.type
_entity.pdbx_description
1 polymer ?
#
loop_
_entity_poly.entity_id
_entity_poly.type
_entity_poly.pdbx_seq_one_letter_code
_entity_poly.pdbx_strand_id
1 'polypeptide(L)'
;MTNPSESPLVQEPWISLSQAAKLFPPARRGRPVSASCVWRWHRVGVRTADGRRVHLEALRVVNRYVTSEPAVHRFILAQQSPTPAVRSDAPTPEAPRTPGQRTRASERAARKLQEVGL
;
A
#
# COMPACT_ATOMS: atom_id res chain seq x y z
N MET A 1 4.27 15.79 11.62
CA MET A 1 2.81 15.84 11.40
C MET A 1 2.54 17.02 10.51
N THR A 2 2.17 16.80 9.25
CA THR A 2 1.86 17.90 8.32
C THR A 2 0.60 18.62 8.82
N ASN A 3 0.63 19.94 8.92
CA ASN A 3 -0.54 20.71 9.30
C ASN A 3 -1.66 20.45 8.28
N PRO A 4 -2.86 19.97 8.71
CA PRO A 4 -3.93 19.62 7.78
C PRO A 4 -4.49 20.86 7.04
N SER A 5 -4.30 22.05 7.60
CA SER A 5 -4.70 23.34 7.01
C SER A 5 -3.89 23.75 5.76
N GLU A 6 -2.71 23.19 5.55
CA GLU A 6 -1.89 23.43 4.35
C GLU A 6 -2.07 22.35 3.27
N SER A 7 -2.93 21.35 3.52
CA SER A 7 -3.15 20.28 2.56
C SER A 7 -4.00 20.78 1.38
N PRO A 8 -3.57 20.57 0.12
CA PRO A 8 -4.36 20.94 -1.06
C PRO A 8 -5.75 20.29 -1.07
N LEU A 9 -5.92 19.16 -0.36
CA LEU A 9 -7.21 18.51 -0.13
C LEU A 9 -8.29 19.43 0.43
N VAL A 10 -7.96 20.45 1.22
CA VAL A 10 -8.97 21.34 1.82
C VAL A 10 -9.70 22.17 0.76
N GLN A 11 -9.06 22.43 -0.38
CA GLN A 11 -9.60 23.25 -1.48
C GLN A 11 -10.22 22.40 -2.60
N GLU A 12 -10.09 21.07 -2.55
CA GLU A 12 -10.53 20.15 -3.60
C GLU A 12 -11.90 19.54 -3.29
N PRO A 13 -12.71 19.17 -4.30
CA PRO A 13 -13.97 18.48 -4.07
C PRO A 13 -13.74 17.09 -3.46
N TRP A 14 -14.37 16.85 -2.32
CA TRP A 14 -14.22 15.60 -1.58
C TRP A 14 -15.07 14.48 -2.12
N ILE A 15 -14.47 13.30 -2.20
CA ILE A 15 -15.11 12.02 -2.49
C ILE A 15 -14.86 11.05 -1.35
N SER A 16 -15.82 10.15 -1.13
CA SER A 16 -15.67 9.05 -0.18
C SER A 16 -14.63 8.04 -0.63
N LEU A 17 -14.05 7.27 0.30
CA LEU A 17 -13.12 6.19 -0.06
C LEU A 17 -13.74 5.13 -0.99
N SER A 18 -15.05 4.90 -0.90
CA SER A 18 -15.77 3.99 -1.79
C SER A 18 -15.91 4.55 -3.21
N GLN A 19 -16.06 5.87 -3.37
CA GLN A 19 -16.04 6.52 -4.68
C GLN A 19 -14.62 6.52 -5.26
N ALA A 20 -13.61 6.86 -4.45
CA ALA A 20 -12.22 6.81 -4.87
C ALA A 20 -11.81 5.41 -5.37
N ALA A 21 -12.30 4.35 -4.72
CA ALA A 21 -12.02 2.98 -5.13
C ALA A 21 -12.52 2.64 -6.56
N LYS A 22 -13.56 3.32 -7.05
CA LYS A 22 -14.09 3.14 -8.41
C LYS A 22 -13.24 3.79 -9.49
N LEU A 23 -12.34 4.71 -9.13
CA LEU A 23 -11.40 5.35 -10.05
C LEU A 23 -10.27 4.40 -10.47
N PHE A 24 -10.09 3.30 -9.75
CA PHE A 24 -9.05 2.31 -10.05
C PHE A 24 -9.60 1.18 -10.91
N PRO A 25 -8.78 0.62 -11.82
CA PRO A 25 -9.19 -0.54 -12.60
C PRO A 25 -9.47 -1.75 -11.68
N PRO A 26 -10.30 -2.70 -12.13
CA PRO A 26 -10.55 -3.92 -11.39
C PRO A 26 -9.26 -4.69 -11.09
N ALA A 27 -9.19 -5.28 -9.90
CA ALA A 27 -8.06 -6.05 -9.41
C ALA A 27 -8.21 -7.55 -9.69
N ARG A 28 -7.56 -8.40 -8.88
CA ARG A 28 -7.57 -9.87 -9.01
C ARG A 28 -8.99 -10.40 -9.20
N ARG A 29 -9.17 -11.24 -10.23
CA ARG A 29 -10.46 -11.85 -10.62
C ARG A 29 -11.53 -10.83 -11.04
N GLY A 30 -11.13 -9.67 -11.59
CA GLY A 30 -12.07 -8.64 -12.06
C GLY A 30 -12.84 -7.94 -10.94
N ARG A 31 -12.39 -8.07 -9.68
CA ARG A 31 -13.08 -7.46 -8.54
C ARG A 31 -12.66 -6.00 -8.38
N PRO A 32 -13.59 -5.06 -8.14
CA PRO A 32 -13.25 -3.68 -7.85
C PRO A 32 -12.34 -3.57 -6.63
N VAL A 33 -11.57 -2.49 -6.57
CA VAL A 33 -10.84 -2.10 -5.36
C VAL A 33 -11.87 -1.85 -4.25
N SER A 34 -11.58 -2.30 -3.03
CA SER A 34 -12.45 -2.05 -1.88
C SER A 34 -12.07 -0.74 -1.17
N ALA A 35 -13.05 -0.10 -0.51
CA ALA A 35 -12.78 1.09 0.32
C ALA A 35 -11.74 0.82 1.41
N SER A 36 -11.70 -0.40 1.97
CA SER A 36 -10.69 -0.81 2.95
C SER A 36 -9.27 -0.83 2.38
N CYS A 37 -9.13 -1.11 1.07
CA CYS A 37 -7.85 -1.03 0.37
C CYS A 37 -7.39 0.44 0.27
N VAL A 38 -8.30 1.34 -0.12
CA VAL A 38 -8.02 2.78 -0.20
C VAL A 38 -7.66 3.36 1.17
N TRP A 39 -8.41 3.00 2.22
CA TRP A 39 -8.09 3.37 3.59
C TRP A 39 -6.69 2.91 4.02
N ARG A 40 -6.29 1.70 3.60
CA ARG A 40 -4.95 1.18 3.87
C ARG A 40 -3.88 1.98 3.13
N TRP A 41 -4.12 2.45 1.92
CA TRP A 41 -3.17 3.32 1.20
C TRP A 41 -2.97 4.65 1.91
N HIS A 42 -4.01 5.20 2.54
CA HIS A 42 -3.86 6.37 3.40
C HIS A 42 -3.05 6.05 4.67
N ARG A 43 -3.49 5.05 5.44
CA ARG A 43 -2.93 4.75 6.78
C ARG A 43 -1.56 4.10 6.76
N VAL A 44 -1.36 3.15 5.85
CA VAL A 44 -0.17 2.30 5.76
C VAL A 44 0.68 2.68 4.56
N GLY A 45 0.09 3.19 3.48
CA GLY A 45 0.81 3.45 2.24
C GLY A 45 1.09 2.20 1.43
N VAL A 46 1.56 2.42 0.20
CA VAL A 46 1.97 1.40 -0.77
C VAL A 46 3.47 1.48 -0.94
N ARG A 47 4.14 0.33 -0.96
CA ARG A 47 5.56 0.25 -1.31
C ARG A 47 5.70 0.29 -2.83
N THR A 48 6.51 1.20 -3.34
CA THR A 48 6.89 1.26 -4.75
C THR A 48 8.06 0.32 -5.03
N ALA A 49 8.35 0.08 -6.31
CA ALA A 49 9.47 -0.77 -6.73
C ALA A 49 10.82 -0.26 -6.21
N ASP A 50 11.00 1.06 -6.09
CA ASP A 50 12.23 1.68 -5.58
C ASP A 50 12.35 1.63 -4.04
N GLY A 51 11.45 0.91 -3.35
CA GLY A 51 11.44 0.79 -1.90
C GLY A 51 10.82 1.99 -1.16
N ARG A 52 10.42 3.05 -1.87
CA ARG A 52 9.69 4.19 -1.27
C ARG A 52 8.30 3.77 -0.81
N ARG A 53 7.76 4.47 0.19
CA ARG A 53 6.39 4.28 0.66
C ARG A 53 5.58 5.52 0.32
N VAL A 54 4.56 5.33 -0.51
CA VAL A 54 3.67 6.41 -0.98
C VAL A 54 2.33 6.28 -0.27
N HIS A 55 1.82 7.38 0.25
CA HIS A 55 0.56 7.44 0.98
C HIS A 55 -0.50 8.20 0.18
N LEU A 56 -1.73 7.74 0.25
CA LEU A 56 -2.86 8.49 -0.28
C LEU A 56 -3.22 9.61 0.71
N GLU A 57 -3.35 10.83 0.19
CA GLU A 57 -3.86 11.95 0.97
C GLU A 57 -5.34 11.70 1.29
N ALA A 58 -5.69 11.77 2.58
CA ALA A 58 -7.08 11.70 3.02
C ALA A 58 -7.26 12.50 4.30
N LEU A 59 -8.46 13.05 4.48
CA LEU A 59 -8.88 13.79 5.67
C LEU A 59 -9.97 13.03 6.39
N ARG A 60 -10.00 13.17 7.72
CA ARG A 60 -11.12 12.69 8.53
C ARG A 60 -12.15 13.81 8.64
N VAL A 61 -13.34 13.57 8.12
CA VAL A 61 -14.51 14.43 8.28
C VAL A 61 -15.49 13.72 9.20
N VAL A 62 -15.53 14.17 10.46
CA VAL A 62 -16.32 13.57 11.54
C VAL A 62 -15.95 12.08 11.74
N ASN A 63 -16.81 11.15 11.30
CA ASN A 63 -16.64 9.71 11.45
C ASN A 63 -16.24 9.00 10.14
N ARG A 64 -15.97 9.76 9.06
CA ARG A 64 -15.59 9.20 7.75
C ARG A 64 -14.24 9.75 7.30
N TYR A 65 -13.57 8.97 6.47
CA TYR A 65 -12.42 9.44 5.71
C TYR A 65 -12.87 9.84 4.30
N VAL A 66 -12.37 10.97 3.83
CA VAL A 66 -12.58 11.49 2.48
C VAL A 66 -11.23 11.75 1.82
N THR A 67 -11.22 11.71 0.51
CA THR A 67 -10.08 12.11 -0.33
C THR A 67 -10.63 12.97 -1.47
N SER A 68 -9.83 13.26 -2.47
CA SER A 68 -10.26 13.95 -3.68
C SER A 68 -9.77 13.18 -4.91
N GLU A 69 -10.38 13.43 -6.06
CA GLU A 69 -9.89 12.87 -7.33
C GLU A 69 -8.48 13.38 -7.69
N PRO A 70 -8.15 14.69 -7.54
CA PRO A 70 -6.77 15.16 -7.72
C PRO A 70 -5.75 14.47 -6.80
N ALA A 71 -6.10 14.20 -5.54
CA ALA A 71 -5.23 13.47 -4.62
C ALA A 71 -4.99 12.02 -5.06
N VAL A 72 -6.01 11.36 -5.61
CA VAL A 72 -5.87 10.04 -6.21
C VAL A 72 -4.90 10.09 -7.40
N HIS A 73 -4.98 11.12 -8.25
CA HIS A 73 -4.05 11.29 -9.36
C HIS A 73 -2.60 11.52 -8.88
N ARG A 74 -2.40 12.40 -7.90
CA ARG A 74 -1.08 12.60 -7.27
C ARG A 74 -0.52 11.29 -6.69
N PHE A 75 -1.37 10.51 -6.03
CA PHE A 75 -0.99 9.22 -5.48
C PHE A 75 -0.58 8.20 -6.55
N ILE A 76 -1.27 8.19 -7.70
CA ILE A 76 -0.91 7.33 -8.85
C ILE A 76 0.42 7.78 -9.46
N LEU A 77 0.61 9.09 -9.65
CA LEU A 77 1.86 9.65 -10.19
C LEU A 77 3.05 9.39 -9.27
N ALA A 78 2.88 9.55 -7.95
CA ALA A 78 3.93 9.30 -6.97
C ALA A 78 4.41 7.83 -6.93
N GLN A 79 3.55 6.89 -7.36
CA GLN A 79 3.91 5.48 -7.52
C GLN A 79 4.76 5.20 -8.76
N GLN A 80 4.68 6.06 -9.78
CA GLN A 80 5.53 5.93 -10.96
C GLN A 80 6.96 6.35 -10.58
N SER A 81 7.93 5.48 -10.87
CA SER A 81 9.34 5.83 -10.73
C SER A 81 9.75 6.65 -11.96
N PRO A 82 10.47 7.77 -11.82
CA PRO A 82 11.00 8.52 -12.96
C PRO A 82 12.13 7.77 -13.69
N THR A 83 12.65 6.68 -13.12
CA THR A 83 13.71 5.87 -13.72
C THR A 83 13.11 4.58 -14.30
N PRO A 84 13.33 4.25 -15.58
CA PRO A 84 12.99 2.92 -16.09
C PRO A 84 13.76 1.90 -15.25
N ALA A 85 13.03 1.05 -14.54
CA ALA A 85 13.62 0.06 -13.66
C ALA A 85 14.47 -0.92 -14.48
N VAL A 86 15.79 -0.69 -14.49
CA VAL A 86 16.75 -1.76 -14.75
C VAL A 86 16.53 -2.75 -13.62
N ARG A 87 15.95 -3.92 -13.92
CA ARG A 87 15.88 -5.03 -12.97
C ARG A 87 17.30 -5.34 -12.53
N SER A 88 17.67 -4.84 -11.36
CA SER A 88 18.90 -5.22 -10.72
C SER A 88 18.63 -6.58 -10.08
N ASP A 89 19.26 -7.64 -10.61
CA ASP A 89 19.30 -8.99 -10.01
C ASP A 89 20.10 -9.04 -8.70
N ALA A 90 20.32 -7.89 -8.06
CA ALA A 90 20.97 -7.81 -6.77
C ALA A 90 20.01 -8.35 -5.69
N PRO A 91 20.44 -9.32 -4.85
CA PRO A 91 19.63 -9.79 -3.74
C PRO A 91 19.32 -8.62 -2.81
N THR A 92 18.05 -8.23 -2.75
CA THR A 92 17.57 -7.24 -1.78
C THR A 92 17.78 -7.83 -0.38
N PRO A 93 18.41 -7.11 0.58
CA PRO A 93 18.56 -7.61 1.93
C PRO A 93 17.18 -7.90 2.54
N GLU A 94 16.94 -9.16 2.93
CA GLU A 94 15.68 -9.59 3.51
C GLU A 94 15.37 -8.78 4.77
N ALA A 95 14.26 -8.04 4.75
CA ALA A 95 13.77 -7.33 5.93
C ALA A 95 13.62 -8.32 7.12
N PRO A 96 13.89 -7.88 8.36
CA PRO A 96 13.86 -8.77 9.53
C PRO A 96 12.49 -9.44 9.66
N ARG A 97 12.49 -10.78 9.67
CA ARG A 97 11.28 -11.62 9.77
C ARG A 97 10.51 -11.28 11.03
N THR A 98 9.19 -11.11 10.89
CA THR A 98 8.29 -10.93 12.04
C THR A 98 8.26 -12.20 12.90
N PRO A 99 7.90 -12.12 14.20
CA PRO A 99 7.88 -13.28 15.09
C PRO A 99 7.09 -14.47 14.53
N GLY A 100 5.89 -14.23 13.98
CA GLY A 100 5.08 -15.29 13.38
C GLY A 100 5.65 -15.89 12.08
N GLN A 101 6.42 -15.11 11.31
CA GLN A 101 7.14 -15.63 10.14
C GLN A 101 8.30 -16.54 10.54
N ARG A 102 8.95 -16.25 11.68
CA ARG A 102 10.02 -17.11 12.24
C ARG A 102 9.45 -18.44 12.71
N THR A 103 8.38 -18.43 13.50
CA THR A 103 7.74 -19.66 14.00
C THR A 103 7.33 -20.59 12.85
N ARG A 104 6.64 -20.08 11.83
CA ARG A 104 6.23 -20.88 10.67
C ARG A 104 7.40 -21.34 9.79
N ALA A 105 8.53 -20.63 9.82
CA ALA A 105 9.73 -21.07 9.11
C ALA A 105 10.40 -22.22 9.88
N SER A 106 10.50 -22.12 11.21
CA SER A 106 11.00 -23.18 12.08
C SER A 106 10.11 -24.43 12.02
N GLU A 107 8.78 -24.29 12.06
CA GLU A 107 7.85 -25.42 11.92
C GLU A 107 8.00 -26.13 10.57
N ARG A 108 8.15 -25.37 9.48
CA ARG A 108 8.38 -25.95 8.15
C ARG A 108 9.74 -26.64 8.04
N ALA A 109 10.78 -26.10 8.67
CA ALA A 109 12.08 -26.73 8.71
C ALA A 109 12.03 -28.04 9.52
N ALA A 110 11.39 -28.02 10.69
CA ALA A 110 11.20 -29.19 11.55
C ALA A 110 10.43 -30.31 10.82
N ARG A 111 9.36 -29.96 10.10
CA ARG A 111 8.61 -30.94 9.30
C ARG A 111 9.45 -31.55 8.17
N LYS A 112 10.28 -30.75 7.50
CA LYS A 112 11.20 -31.25 6.47
C LYS A 112 12.27 -32.17 7.05
N LEU A 113 12.82 -31.85 8.23
CA LEU A 113 13.77 -32.70 8.96
C LEU A 113 13.15 -34.07 9.28
N GLN A 114 11.92 -34.07 9.80
CA GLN A 114 11.16 -35.30 10.05
C GLN A 114 10.90 -36.11 8.78
N GLU A 115 10.59 -35.45 7.65
CA GLU A 115 10.40 -36.11 6.36
C GLU A 115 11.68 -36.76 5.79
N VAL A 116 12.87 -36.21 6.13
CA VAL A 116 14.17 -36.79 5.72
C VAL A 116 14.80 -37.69 6.79
N GLY A 117 14.10 -37.95 7.90
CA GLY A 117 14.54 -38.87 8.96
C GLY A 117 15.65 -38.33 9.86
N LEU A 118 15.77 -37.00 10.00
CA LEU A 118 16.71 -36.29 10.86
C LEU A 118 16.02 -35.57 12.02
#